data_AF-A0A349DL86-F1
#
_entry.id   AF-A0A349DL86-F1
#
_cell.length_a   1.000
_cell.length_b   1.000
_cell.length_c   1.000
_cell.angle_alpha   90.00
_cell.angle_beta   90.00
_cell.angle_gamma   90.00
#
_symmetry.space_group_name_H-M   'P 1'
#
loop_
_entity.id
_entity.type
_entity.pdbx_description
1 polymer ?
#
loop_
_entity_poly.entity_id
_entity_poly.type
_entity_poly.pdbx_seq_one_letter_code
_entity_poly.pdbx_strand_id
1 'polypeptide(L)'
;MFSLSSDHRYYLYQYACDMRRNFNGLCSLIRRELGCDPCNGSVYVFLNHRRTHMKLLHWESGGFALYYKRLEEGCFQLPTARNVQGIL
;
A
#
# COMPACT_ATOMS: atom_id res chain seq x y z
N MET A 1 9.48 -5.56 14.48
CA MET A 1 9.88 -4.19 14.84
C MET A 1 9.65 -3.34 13.59
N PHE A 2 9.07 -2.14 13.69
CA PHE A 2 8.62 -1.33 12.54
C PHE A 2 9.68 -1.25 11.41
N SER A 3 9.55 -2.06 10.36
CA SER A 3 10.56 -2.20 9.29
C SER A 3 10.15 -1.43 8.02
N LEU A 4 9.80 -0.16 8.15
CA LEU A 4 9.60 0.72 7.00
C LEU A 4 10.77 1.70 6.93
N SER A 5 11.61 1.56 5.90
CA SER A 5 12.72 2.47 5.59
C SER A 5 12.64 2.95 4.14
N SER A 6 13.37 4.01 3.83
CA SER A 6 13.48 4.56 2.47
C SER A 6 14.09 3.59 1.45
N ASP A 7 14.70 2.50 1.89
CA ASP A 7 15.30 1.48 1.00
C ASP A 7 14.26 0.52 0.41
N HIS A 8 13.03 0.54 0.94
CA HIS A 8 11.95 -0.28 0.42
C HIS A 8 11.38 0.32 -0.86
N ARG A 9 10.89 -0.55 -1.75
CA ARG A 9 10.11 -0.11 -2.92
C ARG A 9 8.66 0.03 -2.51
N TYR A 10 8.07 1.19 -2.84
CA TYR A 10 6.68 1.49 -2.55
C TYR A 10 5.85 1.48 -3.82
N TYR A 11 4.76 0.72 -3.80
CA TYR A 11 3.79 0.65 -4.90
C TYR A 11 2.46 1.24 -4.44
N LEU A 12 2.02 2.30 -5.11
CA LEU A 12 0.70 2.88 -4.87
C LEU A 12 -0.34 2.19 -5.76
N TYR A 13 -1.32 1.54 -5.13
CA TYR A 13 -2.49 1.06 -5.83
C TYR A 13 -3.34 2.24 -6.29
N GLN A 14 -3.51 2.38 -7.61
CA GLN A 14 -4.06 3.60 -8.23
C GLN A 14 -5.58 3.76 -8.03
N TYR A 15 -6.30 2.66 -7.77
CA TYR A 15 -7.75 2.69 -7.57
C TYR A 15 -8.12 2.76 -6.09
N ALA A 16 -9.34 3.20 -5.82
CA ALA A 16 -9.89 3.19 -4.47
C ALA A 16 -9.97 1.74 -3.94
N CYS A 17 -9.39 1.50 -2.77
CA CYS A 17 -9.48 0.20 -2.11
C CYS A 17 -10.58 0.20 -1.04
N ASP A 18 -11.35 -0.89 -0.98
CA ASP A 18 -12.22 -1.17 0.16
C ASP A 18 -11.35 -1.48 1.39
N MET A 19 -11.39 -0.57 2.37
CA MET A 19 -10.60 -0.68 3.60
C MET A 19 -11.08 -1.80 4.55
N ARG A 20 -12.18 -2.48 4.25
CA ARG A 20 -12.59 -3.71 4.97
C ARG A 20 -11.70 -4.90 4.64
N ARG A 21 -10.95 -4.86 3.53
CA ARG A 21 -10.00 -5.91 3.13
C ARG A 21 -8.83 -5.99 4.12
N ASN A 22 -8.57 -7.19 4.63
CA ASN A 22 -7.40 -7.51 5.46
C ASN A 22 -6.32 -8.22 4.61
N PHE A 23 -5.29 -8.80 5.24
CA PHE A 23 -4.14 -9.46 4.59
C PHE A 23 -4.48 -10.22 3.30
N ASN A 24 -5.29 -11.28 3.37
CA ASN A 24 -5.62 -12.10 2.19
C ASN A 24 -6.34 -11.32 1.08
N GLY A 25 -7.23 -10.39 1.46
CA GLY A 25 -7.96 -9.57 0.51
C GLY A 25 -7.07 -8.57 -0.22
N LEU A 26 -6.07 -8.03 0.47
CA LEU A 26 -5.06 -7.14 -0.11
C LEU A 26 -4.05 -7.92 -0.95
N CYS A 27 -3.57 -9.07 -0.47
CA CYS A 27 -2.70 -9.96 -1.25
C CYS A 27 -3.34 -10.41 -2.56
N SER A 28 -4.64 -10.72 -2.54
CA SER A 28 -5.40 -11.07 -3.75
C SER A 28 -5.43 -9.91 -4.74
N LEU A 29 -5.62 -8.69 -4.25
CA LEU A 29 -5.64 -7.48 -5.07
C LEU A 29 -4.26 -7.20 -5.68
N ILE A 30 -3.17 -7.34 -4.92
CA ILE A 30 -1.79 -7.21 -5.43
C ILE A 30 -1.54 -8.21 -6.56
N ARG A 31 -1.90 -9.48 -6.38
CA ARG A 31 -1.67 -10.50 -7.41
C ARG A 31 -2.50 -10.26 -8.67
N ARG A 32 -3.76 -9.87 -8.52
CA ARG A 32 -4.71 -9.77 -9.64
C ARG A 32 -4.58 -8.46 -10.42
N GLU A 33 -4.44 -7.35 -9.72
CA GLU A 33 -4.49 -6.00 -10.32
C GLU A 33 -3.08 -5.45 -10.58
N LEU A 34 -2.10 -5.77 -9.72
CA LEU A 34 -0.73 -5.28 -9.87
C LEU A 34 0.21 -6.33 -10.49
N GLY A 35 -0.23 -7.59 -10.64
CA GLY A 35 0.60 -8.67 -11.17
C GLY A 35 1.86 -8.97 -10.36
N CYS A 36 1.92 -8.52 -9.10
CA CYS A 36 3.10 -8.65 -8.24
C CYS A 36 2.95 -9.79 -7.23
N ASP A 37 4.08 -10.31 -6.73
CA ASP A 37 4.09 -11.17 -5.54
C ASP A 37 4.06 -10.32 -4.26
N PRO A 38 3.03 -10.42 -3.40
CA PRO A 38 2.99 -9.67 -2.14
C PRO A 38 4.11 -10.06 -1.15
N CYS A 39 4.82 -11.18 -1.35
CA CYS A 39 5.92 -11.63 -0.49
C CYS A 39 7.30 -11.09 -0.93
N ASN A 40 7.38 -10.23 -1.94
CA ASN A 40 8.65 -9.76 -2.52
C ASN A 40 9.40 -8.69 -1.70
N GLY A 41 8.96 -8.41 -0.46
CA GLY A 41 9.54 -7.37 0.40
C GLY A 41 9.21 -5.92 0.00
N SER A 42 8.36 -5.71 -1.01
CA SER A 42 7.87 -4.36 -1.35
C SER A 42 6.74 -3.94 -0.42
N VAL A 43 6.52 -2.64 -0.32
CA VAL A 43 5.43 -2.04 0.47
C VAL A 43 4.32 -1.60 -0.47
N TYR A 44 3.13 -2.15 -0.28
CA TYR A 44 1.96 -1.83 -1.10
C TYR A 44 1.04 -0.86 -0.36
N VAL A 45 0.81 0.30 -0.97
CA VAL A 45 0.03 1.41 -0.43
C VAL A 45 -1.37 1.40 -1.03
N PHE A 46 -2.38 1.38 -0.16
CA PHE A 46 -3.78 1.42 -0.53
C PHE A 46 -4.45 2.63 0.12
N LEU A 47 -5.24 3.36 -0.66
CA LEU A 47 -6.04 4.46 -0.17
C LEU A 47 -7.53 4.16 -0.36
N ASN A 48 -8.38 4.64 0.55
CA ASN A 48 -9.82 4.62 0.31
C ASN A 48 -10.21 5.68 -0.73
N HIS A 49 -11.46 5.63 -1.20
CA HIS A 49 -11.96 6.56 -2.21
C HIS A 49 -11.78 8.05 -1.81
N ARG A 50 -12.03 8.37 -0.53
CA ARG A 50 -11.86 9.74 -0.01
C ARG A 50 -10.41 10.12 0.31
N ARG A 51 -9.46 9.19 0.20
CA ARG A 51 -8.05 9.35 0.62
C ARG A 51 -7.89 9.82 2.07
N THR A 52 -8.80 9.41 2.95
CA THR A 52 -8.71 9.68 4.41
C THR A 52 -8.13 8.49 5.18
N HIS A 53 -8.08 7.32 4.55
CA HIS A 53 -7.59 6.09 5.13
C HIS A 53 -6.51 5.49 4.23
N MET A 54 -5.45 4.99 4.86
CA MET A 54 -4.31 4.38 4.18
C MET A 54 -3.93 3.06 4.84
N LYS A 55 -3.73 2.03 4.02
CA LYS A 55 -3.09 0.78 4.44
C LYS A 55 -1.74 0.61 3.76
N LEU A 56 -0.74 0.18 4.53
CA LEU A 56 0.55 -0.28 4.01
C LEU A 56 0.70 -1.76 4.34
N LEU A 57 0.71 -2.61 3.31
CA LEU A 57 0.98 -4.03 3.45
C LEU A 57 2.45 -4.30 3.11
N HIS A 58 3.16 -4.97 4.02
CA HIS A 58 4.57 -5.30 3.88
C HIS A 58 4.82 -6.75 4.29
N TRP A 59 5.57 -7.50 3.49
CA TRP A 59 6.10 -8.80 3.90
C TRP A 59 7.48 -8.61 4.51
N GLU A 60 7.61 -8.91 5.80
CA GLU A 60 8.87 -8.84 6.54
C GLU A 60 9.22 -10.20 7.15
N SER A 61 10.38 -10.29 7.79
CA SER A 61 10.78 -11.51 8.49
C SER A 61 9.72 -11.91 9.53
N GLY A 62 9.13 -13.09 9.34
CA GLY A 62 8.09 -13.62 10.24
C GLY A 62 6.65 -13.40 9.75
N GLY A 63 6.42 -12.65 8.67
CA GLY A 63 5.12 -12.61 8.02
C GLY A 63 4.70 -11.23 7.51
N PHE A 64 3.39 -11.07 7.31
CA PHE A 64 2.82 -9.80 6.87
C PHE A 64 2.64 -8.83 8.03
N ALA A 65 3.11 -7.60 7.85
CA ALA A 65 2.76 -6.44 8.64
C ALA A 65 1.74 -5.58 7.88
N LEU A 66 0.75 -5.05 8.60
CA LEU A 66 -0.25 -4.14 8.07
C LEU A 66 -0.33 -2.88 8.92
N TYR A 67 0.06 -1.76 8.34
CA TYR A 67 -0.13 -0.45 8.96
C TYR A 67 -1.45 0.14 8.48
N TYR A 68 -2.27 0.64 9.40
CA TYR A 68 -3.53 1.28 9.07
C TYR A 68 -3.60 2.67 9.70
N LYS A 69 -3.65 3.70 8.85
CA LYS A 69 -3.72 5.10 9.28
C LYS A 69 -5.05 5.71 8.81
N ARG A 70 -5.76 6.32 9.75
CA ARG A 70 -6.89 7.22 9.51
C ARG A 70 -6.44 8.65 9.79
N LEU A 71 -6.77 9.57 8.90
CA LEU A 71 -6.64 11.00 9.18
C LEU A 71 -7.90 11.46 9.92
N GLU A 72 -7.74 12.21 10.99
CA GLU A 72 -8.86 12.86 11.66
C GLU A 72 -9.42 14.02 10.81
N GLU A 73 -8.55 14.69 10.05
CA GLU A 73 -8.92 15.75 9.11
C GLU A 73 -8.05 15.72 7.83
N GLY A 74 -8.60 16.23 6.73
CA GLY A 74 -7.91 16.32 5.44
C GLY A 74 -7.81 15.00 4.66
N CYS A 75 -6.98 15.00 3.61
CA CYS A 75 -6.81 13.87 2.70
C CYS A 75 -5.33 13.65 2.38
N PHE A 76 -4.92 12.38 2.21
CA PHE A 76 -3.62 12.02 1.66
C PHE A 76 -3.46 12.59 0.25
N GLN A 77 -2.34 13.29 0.04
CA GLN A 77 -1.96 13.79 -1.27
C GLN A 77 -1.40 12.65 -2.11
N LEU A 78 -1.79 12.60 -3.38
CA LEU A 78 -1.22 11.65 -4.32
C LEU A 78 0.11 12.20 -4.86
N PRO A 79 1.10 11.33 -5.15
CA PRO A 79 2.31 11.75 -5.84
C PRO A 79 1.93 12.42 -7.17
N THR A 80 2.47 13.61 -7.43
CA THR A 80 2.35 14.25 -8.74
C THR A 80 3.37 13.62 -9.69
N ALA A 81 3.07 13.57 -10.99
CA ALA A 81 3.88 12.90 -12.03
C ALA A 81 5.38 13.25 -12.02
N ARG A 82 5.77 14.37 -11.41
CA ARG A 82 7.17 14.79 -11.26
C ARG A 82 8.02 13.86 -10.38
N ASN A 83 7.41 13.07 -9.49
CA ASN A 83 8.10 12.25 -8.49
C ASN A 83 7.81 10.74 -8.60
N VAL A 84 7.27 10.26 -9.72
CA VAL A 84 6.97 8.83 -9.93
C VAL A 84 8.10 8.20 -10.74
N GLN A 85 9.05 7.55 -10.07
CA GLN A 85 9.98 6.60 -10.70
C GLN A 85 9.41 5.19 -10.50
N GLY A 86 8.53 4.75 -11.41
CA GLY A 86 7.91 3.44 -11.32
C GLY A 86 6.83 3.24 -12.39
N ILE A 87 6.80 2.04 -12.95
CA ILE A 87 6.17 1.61 -14.21
C ILE A 87 4.70 2.05 -14.37
N LEU A 88 4.39 2.58 -15.56
CA LEU A 88 3.05 2.86 -16.09
C LEU A 88 2.22 1.58 -16.26
#